data_AF-A0A942R2L8-F1
#
_entry.id   AF-A0A942R2L8-F1
#
_cell.length_a   1.000
_cell.length_b   1.000
_cell.length_c   1.000
_cell.angle_alpha   90.00
_cell.angle_beta   90.00
_cell.angle_gamma   90.00
#
_symmetry.space_group_name_H-M   'P 1'
#
loop_
_entity.id
_entity.type
_entity.pdbx_description
1 polymer ?
#
loop_
_entity_poly.entity_id
_entity_poly.type
_entity_poly.pdbx_seq_one_letter_code
_entity_poly.pdbx_strand_id
1 'polypeptide(L)'
;MKQVTTILLMLLCLFSAGMANDIRVANPVLSGQDITEKFVYVEFDIGWKNSWRNNINHDAAWIFVKYQKTGSGEWHHASLSPNSELHNTGSAGSDATIIAVTDKKGVFFKRTNEGKGNFGSNAIKIRWNYGDDFLKNDLKEDVMRVAVFAIEMCFVPEGDYYLGDGHSAASFRKVDSNTPVKISNNPVVVRAGGGDNALANVGITVSGTEGIDYNNDGSYDNPYYPTGYKSFYCMKYEISQEQYVDFLNTLTRVQQASRISTMIMGKSNITNTFVMTNTSAMQNRNAIRCRSQIDSVLPLVFYCDYNQNGEPNEDCDGQNIACNYLKFQDGLQYAAWAGLRPMTEFEFEKACRGTPNPVAGEYAWGDNARSQSINPGNFGCSNENFLAGNCHFGHQAGTYAGPFRVGIFAEISAGDRVNAGATYWGIMEMSGNLWEGCITFGTETGRKFKNLQEWQFDNVAGAALRGGDWAYNYMMYIDYWTISARQYSEISYNSREAGYGFRCVRFDD
;
A
#
# COMPACT_ATOMS: atom_id res chain seq x y z
N MET A 1 -28.53 40.60 -18.92
CA MET A 1 -27.83 39.36 -18.51
C MET A 1 -26.48 39.35 -19.19
N LYS A 2 -25.42 39.76 -18.47
CA LYS A 2 -24.04 39.63 -18.95
C LYS A 2 -23.47 38.39 -18.27
N GLN A 3 -23.14 37.36 -19.05
CA GLN A 3 -22.38 36.22 -18.56
C GLN A 3 -21.00 36.73 -18.14
N VAL A 4 -20.70 36.61 -16.84
CA VAL A 4 -19.37 36.85 -16.31
C VAL A 4 -18.70 35.48 -16.24
N THR A 5 -17.86 35.20 -17.24
CA THR A 5 -17.01 34.01 -17.26
C THR A 5 -15.79 34.30 -16.39
N THR A 6 -15.81 33.82 -15.15
CA THR A 6 -14.67 33.94 -14.23
C THR A 6 -13.78 32.73 -14.42
N ILE A 7 -12.63 32.91 -15.09
CA ILE A 7 -11.55 31.91 -15.15
C ILE A 7 -10.76 32.04 -13.84
N LEU A 8 -10.80 31.00 -13.01
CA LEU A 8 -10.07 30.93 -11.75
C LEU A 8 -8.71 30.27 -11.99
N LEU A 9 -7.63 31.04 -11.82
CA LEU A 9 -6.26 30.51 -11.83
C LEU A 9 -5.93 30.03 -10.40
N MET A 10 -6.00 28.72 -10.15
CA MET A 10 -5.48 28.10 -8.94
C MET A 10 -4.00 27.73 -9.14
N LEU A 11 -3.19 27.97 -8.11
CA LEU A 11 -1.76 27.67 -8.09
C LEU A 11 -1.55 26.16 -8.27
N LEU A 12 -0.99 25.74 -9.41
CA LEU A 12 -0.60 24.36 -9.69
C LEU A 12 0.54 23.93 -8.75
N CYS A 13 0.30 22.91 -7.92
CA CYS A 13 1.37 22.03 -7.49
C CYS A 13 1.69 21.11 -8.67
N LEU A 14 2.81 21.36 -9.34
CA LEU A 14 3.36 20.43 -10.32
C LEU A 14 3.94 19.23 -9.56
N PHE A 15 3.34 18.06 -9.73
CA PHE A 15 3.94 16.78 -9.34
C PHE A 15 4.91 16.39 -10.48
N SER A 16 6.20 16.28 -10.17
CA SER A 16 7.24 15.80 -11.08
C SER A 16 7.11 14.29 -11.28
N ALA A 17 7.50 13.81 -12.47
CA ALA A 17 7.29 12.43 -12.91
C ALA A 17 8.33 11.47 -12.31
N GLY A 18 7.88 10.47 -11.55
CA GLY A 18 8.68 9.34 -11.09
C GLY A 18 8.04 8.01 -11.48
N MET A 19 8.80 7.07 -12.08
CA MET A 19 8.31 5.72 -12.41
C MET A 19 8.63 4.71 -11.31
N ALA A 20 7.57 4.30 -10.61
CA ALA A 20 7.24 2.91 -10.39
C ALA A 20 5.88 2.69 -11.05
N ASN A 21 5.88 2.04 -12.21
CA ASN A 21 4.77 2.01 -13.18
C ASN A 21 4.07 3.35 -13.52
N ASP A 22 4.55 4.48 -13.01
CA ASP A 22 4.22 5.83 -13.49
C ASP A 22 2.72 6.15 -13.34
N ILE A 23 2.09 5.66 -12.26
CA ILE A 23 0.76 6.13 -11.89
C ILE A 23 0.85 7.61 -11.56
N ARG A 24 0.18 8.41 -12.36
CA ARG A 24 0.20 9.86 -12.27
C ARG A 24 -1.21 10.40 -12.33
N VAL A 25 -1.45 11.40 -11.51
CA VAL A 25 -2.66 12.22 -11.56
C VAL A 25 -2.24 13.64 -11.90
N ALA A 26 -2.95 14.27 -12.84
CA ALA A 26 -2.64 15.62 -13.28
C ALA A 26 -3.91 16.46 -13.43
N ASN A 27 -3.72 17.78 -13.40
CA ASN A 27 -4.73 18.78 -13.70
C ASN A 27 -6.04 18.67 -12.88
N PRO A 28 -5.99 18.47 -11.54
CA PRO A 28 -7.21 18.42 -10.74
C PRO A 28 -7.91 19.78 -10.73
N VAL A 29 -9.21 19.78 -11.06
CA VAL A 29 -10.06 20.97 -11.06
C VAL A 29 -11.47 20.62 -10.60
N LEU A 30 -12.16 21.57 -9.96
CA LEU A 30 -13.58 21.41 -9.63
C LEU A 30 -14.46 21.88 -10.80
N SER A 31 -15.43 21.06 -11.19
CA SER A 31 -16.36 21.37 -12.29
C SER A 31 -17.79 20.91 -11.98
N GLY A 32 -18.77 21.46 -12.71
CA GLY A 32 -20.16 20.99 -12.69
C GLY A 32 -20.83 20.95 -11.30
N GLN A 33 -20.67 21.99 -10.48
CA GLN A 33 -21.30 22.06 -9.16
C GLN A 33 -22.84 22.15 -9.26
N ASP A 34 -23.53 21.36 -8.46
CA ASP A 34 -24.97 21.44 -8.22
C ASP A 34 -25.24 21.78 -6.74
N ILE A 35 -25.84 22.94 -6.49
CA ILE A 35 -26.12 23.44 -5.14
C ILE A 35 -27.40 22.88 -4.52
N THR A 36 -28.28 22.28 -5.33
CA THR A 36 -29.53 21.67 -4.88
C THR A 36 -29.27 20.25 -4.40
N GLU A 37 -28.56 19.46 -5.20
CA GLU A 37 -28.12 18.11 -4.84
C GLU A 37 -26.84 18.08 -3.99
N LYS A 38 -26.17 19.23 -3.84
CA LYS A 38 -24.94 19.43 -3.05
C LYS A 38 -23.78 18.52 -3.46
N PHE A 39 -23.47 18.51 -4.75
CA PHE A 39 -22.29 17.83 -5.28
C PHE A 39 -21.46 18.71 -6.22
N VAL A 40 -20.20 18.34 -6.41
CA VAL A 40 -19.29 18.91 -7.41
C VAL A 40 -18.48 17.76 -8.04
N TYR A 41 -18.06 17.91 -9.29
CA TYR A 41 -17.10 16.98 -9.88
C TYR A 41 -15.68 17.41 -9.57
N VAL A 42 -14.86 16.45 -9.20
CA VAL A 42 -13.40 16.56 -9.21
C VAL A 42 -12.93 15.97 -10.53
N GLU A 43 -12.47 16.84 -11.42
CA GLU A 43 -12.03 16.51 -12.77
C GLU A 43 -10.50 16.46 -12.85
N PHE A 44 -9.93 15.41 -13.43
CA PHE A 44 -8.48 15.22 -13.53
C PHE A 44 -8.12 14.24 -14.64
N ASP A 45 -6.82 14.19 -14.96
CA ASP A 45 -6.23 13.19 -15.85
C ASP A 45 -5.51 12.12 -15.03
N ILE A 46 -5.56 10.86 -15.49
CA ILE A 46 -4.80 9.75 -14.91
C ILE A 46 -4.07 8.97 -16.00
N GLY A 47 -2.92 8.39 -15.66
CA GLY A 47 -2.34 7.32 -16.46
C GLY A 47 -1.33 6.51 -15.67
N TRP A 48 -1.09 5.28 -16.11
CA TRP A 48 -0.05 4.39 -15.58
C TRP A 48 0.38 3.37 -16.65
N LYS A 49 1.50 2.69 -16.40
CA LYS A 49 2.11 1.69 -17.26
C LYS A 49 1.73 0.29 -16.82
N ASN A 50 1.89 -0.66 -17.74
CA ASN A 50 1.72 -2.09 -17.45
C ASN A 50 0.36 -2.44 -16.80
N SER A 51 -0.70 -1.73 -17.21
CA SER A 51 -2.06 -2.11 -16.88
C SER A 51 -2.43 -3.39 -17.61
N TRP A 52 -3.21 -4.25 -16.98
CA TRP A 52 -3.72 -5.46 -17.60
C TRP A 52 -5.13 -5.84 -17.08
N ARG A 53 -5.85 -6.59 -17.90
CA ARG A 53 -7.07 -7.30 -17.54
C ARG A 53 -7.16 -8.60 -18.34
N ASN A 54 -7.50 -9.69 -17.65
CA ASN A 54 -7.90 -10.96 -18.26
C ASN A 54 -9.25 -11.41 -17.68
N ASN A 55 -9.64 -12.66 -17.93
CA ASN A 55 -10.91 -13.22 -17.48
C ASN A 55 -10.96 -13.58 -15.99
N ILE A 56 -9.83 -13.58 -15.29
CA ILE A 56 -9.70 -13.95 -13.88
C ILE A 56 -9.40 -12.72 -13.01
N ASN A 57 -8.50 -11.85 -13.46
CA ASN A 57 -7.97 -10.75 -12.68
C ASN A 57 -7.83 -9.44 -13.50
N HIS A 58 -7.87 -8.29 -12.82
CA HIS A 58 -7.58 -6.94 -13.36
C HIS A 58 -6.69 -6.11 -12.40
N ASP A 59 -5.92 -5.17 -12.95
CA ASP A 59 -5.29 -4.11 -12.17
C ASP A 59 -6.21 -2.89 -12.21
N ALA A 60 -6.07 -2.03 -11.22
CA ALA A 60 -6.91 -0.86 -11.07
C ALA A 60 -6.15 0.27 -10.39
N ALA A 61 -6.54 1.50 -10.66
CA ALA A 61 -6.18 2.65 -9.84
C ALA A 61 -7.23 2.82 -8.74
N TRP A 62 -6.83 2.72 -7.48
CA TRP A 62 -7.63 3.19 -6.35
C TRP A 62 -7.47 4.71 -6.24
N ILE A 63 -8.56 5.44 -6.46
CA ILE A 63 -8.58 6.90 -6.50
C ILE A 63 -9.35 7.42 -5.29
N PHE A 64 -8.76 8.36 -4.57
CA PHE A 64 -9.41 9.06 -3.48
C PHE A 64 -9.06 10.55 -3.49
N VAL A 65 -9.91 11.37 -2.85
CA VAL A 65 -9.79 12.83 -2.90
C VAL A 65 -9.67 13.38 -1.48
N LYS A 66 -8.71 14.29 -1.31
CA LYS A 66 -8.56 15.11 -0.11
C LYS A 66 -8.87 16.57 -0.41
N TYR A 67 -9.44 17.26 0.56
CA TYR A 67 -9.63 18.71 0.50
C TYR A 67 -9.05 19.37 1.75
N GLN A 68 -8.43 20.52 1.57
CA GLN A 68 -7.86 21.30 2.66
C GLN A 68 -8.86 22.38 3.10
N LYS A 69 -9.22 22.40 4.38
CA LYS A 69 -10.18 23.38 4.89
C LYS A 69 -9.57 24.78 4.96
N THR A 70 -10.34 25.76 4.51
CA THR A 70 -10.03 27.19 4.69
C THR A 70 -10.02 27.53 6.19
N GLY A 71 -9.07 28.35 6.62
CA GLY A 71 -8.91 28.75 8.02
C GLY A 71 -8.03 27.78 8.83
N SER A 72 -8.47 26.54 9.03
CA SER A 72 -7.67 25.56 9.81
C SER A 72 -6.44 25.04 9.05
N GLY A 73 -6.52 24.95 7.73
CA GLY A 73 -5.47 24.34 6.90
C GLY A 73 -5.38 22.82 7.04
N GLU A 74 -6.32 22.18 7.73
CA GLU A 74 -6.36 20.73 7.91
C GLU A 74 -6.91 20.03 6.66
N TRP A 75 -6.35 18.87 6.34
CA TRP A 75 -6.82 18.04 5.23
C TRP A 75 -7.88 17.04 5.69
N HIS A 76 -8.93 16.93 4.90
CA HIS A 76 -10.06 16.04 5.11
C HIS A 76 -10.26 15.12 3.90
N HIS A 77 -10.92 13.99 4.14
CA HIS A 77 -11.27 13.03 3.09
C HIS A 77 -12.63 13.43 2.49
N ALA A 78 -12.69 13.61 1.17
CA ALA A 78 -13.93 13.95 0.46
C ALA A 78 -14.88 12.74 0.37
N SER A 79 -16.17 12.93 0.69
CA SER A 79 -17.19 11.89 0.58
C SER A 79 -17.68 11.72 -0.87
N LEU A 80 -17.14 10.73 -1.58
CA LEU A 80 -17.49 10.48 -2.97
C LEU A 80 -18.86 9.81 -3.11
N SER A 81 -19.48 9.97 -4.27
CA SER A 81 -20.70 9.21 -4.59
C SER A 81 -20.43 7.71 -4.51
N PRO A 82 -21.25 6.91 -3.81
CA PRO A 82 -21.13 5.44 -3.83
C PRO A 82 -21.79 4.82 -5.07
N ASN A 83 -22.48 5.62 -5.90
CA ASN A 83 -23.08 5.15 -7.14
C ASN A 83 -22.09 5.36 -8.31
N SER A 84 -21.53 4.26 -8.79
CA SER A 84 -20.59 4.18 -9.92
C SER A 84 -21.06 4.91 -11.19
N GLU A 85 -22.36 4.90 -11.47
CA GLU A 85 -22.93 5.51 -12.69
C GLU A 85 -22.93 7.05 -12.66
N LEU A 86 -22.75 7.66 -11.47
CA LEU A 86 -22.68 9.11 -11.32
C LEU A 86 -21.28 9.68 -11.58
N HIS A 87 -20.30 8.81 -11.80
CA HIS A 87 -18.94 9.19 -12.20
C HIS A 87 -18.78 9.11 -13.72
N ASN A 88 -17.77 9.79 -14.27
CA ASN A 88 -17.48 9.78 -15.69
C ASN A 88 -16.05 9.31 -15.94
N THR A 89 -15.89 8.39 -16.88
CA THR A 89 -14.60 7.78 -17.23
C THR A 89 -13.69 8.66 -18.09
N GLY A 90 -14.12 9.86 -18.47
CA GLY A 90 -13.34 10.79 -19.27
C GLY A 90 -13.13 10.29 -20.70
N SER A 91 -11.98 10.59 -21.28
CA SER A 91 -11.63 10.22 -22.65
C SER A 91 -11.58 8.72 -22.91
N ALA A 92 -11.43 7.89 -21.87
CA ALA A 92 -11.47 6.43 -22.00
C ALA A 92 -12.87 5.89 -22.30
N GLY A 93 -13.95 6.64 -22.04
CA GLY A 93 -15.31 6.24 -22.39
C GLY A 93 -15.65 4.82 -21.91
N SER A 94 -16.08 3.95 -22.83
CA SER A 94 -16.44 2.55 -22.57
C SER A 94 -15.25 1.60 -22.39
N ASP A 95 -14.02 2.06 -22.59
CA ASP A 95 -12.81 1.24 -22.37
C ASP A 95 -12.39 1.22 -20.89
N ALA A 96 -13.01 2.06 -20.05
CA ALA A 96 -12.80 2.11 -18.61
C ALA A 96 -14.08 1.89 -17.81
N THR A 97 -13.92 1.34 -16.61
CA THR A 97 -14.98 1.16 -15.63
C THR A 97 -14.58 1.83 -14.33
N ILE A 98 -15.51 2.58 -13.74
CA ILE A 98 -15.41 3.11 -12.37
C ILE A 98 -16.24 2.23 -11.45
N ILE A 99 -15.67 1.81 -10.33
CA ILE A 99 -16.36 1.08 -9.26
C ILE A 99 -16.25 1.93 -8.00
N ALA A 100 -17.35 2.57 -7.62
CA ALA A 100 -17.42 3.31 -6.37
C ALA A 100 -17.72 2.36 -5.20
N VAL A 101 -17.17 2.70 -4.04
CA VAL A 101 -17.34 1.90 -2.82
C VAL A 101 -18.36 2.52 -1.88
N THR A 102 -19.00 1.67 -1.07
CA THR A 102 -20.15 2.06 -0.24
C THR A 102 -19.78 2.99 0.93
N ASP A 103 -18.52 2.93 1.40
CA ASP A 103 -18.00 3.81 2.46
C ASP A 103 -17.64 5.24 1.99
N LYS A 104 -17.82 5.53 0.70
CA LYS A 104 -17.58 6.82 0.05
C LYS A 104 -16.12 7.30 0.08
N LYS A 105 -15.15 6.42 0.39
CA LYS A 105 -13.72 6.79 0.53
C LYS A 105 -12.91 6.77 -0.76
N GLY A 106 -13.49 6.34 -1.87
CA GLY A 106 -12.75 6.29 -3.12
C GLY A 106 -13.52 5.60 -4.22
N VAL A 107 -12.84 5.38 -5.34
CA VAL A 107 -13.32 4.59 -6.45
C VAL A 107 -12.17 3.78 -7.04
N PHE A 108 -12.44 2.61 -7.60
CA PHE A 108 -11.51 1.93 -8.49
C PHE A 108 -11.76 2.38 -9.94
N PHE A 109 -10.70 2.72 -10.66
CA PHE A 109 -10.71 2.98 -12.09
C PHE A 109 -9.87 1.92 -12.81
N LYS A 110 -10.49 1.17 -13.74
CA LYS A 110 -9.84 0.03 -14.40
C LYS A 110 -10.25 -0.13 -15.86
N ARG A 111 -9.50 -0.95 -16.61
CA ARG A 111 -9.90 -1.37 -17.96
C ARG A 111 -11.23 -2.13 -17.95
N THR A 112 -12.11 -1.83 -18.89
CA THR A 112 -13.35 -2.60 -19.12
C THR A 112 -13.08 -3.87 -19.90
N ASN A 113 -12.25 -3.78 -20.94
CA ASN A 113 -11.97 -4.89 -21.85
C ASN A 113 -10.66 -5.61 -21.44
N GLU A 114 -10.56 -6.90 -21.78
CA GLU A 114 -9.30 -7.63 -21.64
C GLU A 114 -8.21 -6.99 -22.50
N GLY A 115 -6.99 -6.99 -21.99
CA GLY A 115 -5.85 -6.37 -22.67
C GLY A 115 -4.72 -6.04 -21.71
N LYS A 116 -3.61 -5.56 -22.27
CA LYS A 116 -2.44 -5.13 -21.51
C LYS A 116 -1.75 -3.94 -22.17
N GLY A 117 -0.99 -3.18 -21.37
CA GLY A 117 -0.18 -2.05 -21.82
C GLY A 117 -0.47 -0.79 -21.01
N ASN A 118 0.05 0.35 -21.45
CA ASN A 118 -0.21 1.63 -20.80
C ASN A 118 -1.70 1.97 -20.84
N PHE A 119 -2.22 2.53 -19.76
CA PHE A 119 -3.62 2.93 -19.65
C PHE A 119 -3.74 4.30 -19.01
N GLY A 120 -4.82 5.00 -19.31
CA GLY A 120 -5.06 6.34 -18.79
C GLY A 120 -6.31 6.95 -19.41
N SER A 121 -6.74 8.05 -18.84
CA SER A 121 -7.88 8.82 -19.31
C SER A 121 -7.70 10.27 -18.91
N ASN A 122 -8.12 11.17 -19.79
CA ASN A 122 -8.17 12.60 -19.53
C ASN A 122 -9.59 13.00 -19.13
N ALA A 123 -9.71 14.04 -18.31
CA ALA A 123 -10.99 14.58 -17.86
C ALA A 123 -11.95 13.53 -17.23
N ILE A 124 -11.41 12.62 -16.43
CA ILE A 124 -12.22 11.78 -15.53
C ILE A 124 -13.00 12.71 -14.61
N LYS A 125 -14.27 12.42 -14.32
CA LYS A 125 -15.06 13.18 -13.34
C LYS A 125 -15.52 12.28 -12.21
N ILE A 126 -15.03 12.57 -11.02
CA ILE A 126 -15.46 11.88 -9.81
C ILE A 126 -16.42 12.78 -9.05
N ARG A 127 -17.66 12.31 -8.85
CA ARG A 127 -18.68 13.06 -8.10
C ARG A 127 -18.33 13.07 -6.61
N TRP A 128 -18.03 14.26 -6.10
CA TRP A 128 -17.87 14.54 -4.68
C TRP A 128 -19.18 15.12 -4.13
N ASN A 129 -19.84 14.40 -3.23
CA ASN A 129 -21.04 14.86 -2.53
C ASN A 129 -20.63 15.75 -1.36
N TYR A 130 -20.17 16.97 -1.64
CA TYR A 130 -19.68 17.90 -0.61
C TYR A 130 -20.70 18.21 0.50
N GLY A 131 -21.99 18.00 0.23
CA GLY A 131 -23.04 18.10 1.25
C GLY A 131 -22.90 17.08 2.39
N ASP A 132 -22.37 15.89 2.11
CA ASP A 132 -22.08 14.84 3.12
C ASP A 132 -20.93 15.26 4.05
N ASP A 133 -20.07 16.18 3.59
CA ASP A 133 -18.95 16.72 4.36
C ASP A 133 -19.29 18.05 5.07
N PHE A 134 -20.58 18.42 5.06
CA PHE A 134 -21.13 19.63 5.68
C PHE A 134 -20.50 20.94 5.18
N LEU A 135 -20.05 20.96 3.92
CA LEU A 135 -19.47 22.15 3.29
C LEU A 135 -20.56 23.07 2.74
N LYS A 136 -20.28 24.38 2.74
CA LYS A 136 -21.17 25.40 2.17
C LYS A 136 -21.25 25.31 0.64
N ASN A 137 -22.30 25.90 0.10
CA ASN A 137 -22.51 26.00 -1.35
C ASN A 137 -21.41 26.83 -2.04
N ASP A 138 -20.90 27.89 -1.40
CA ASP A 138 -19.72 28.58 -1.91
C ASP A 138 -18.46 27.88 -1.40
N LEU A 139 -18.04 26.82 -2.12
CA LEU A 139 -16.97 25.91 -1.66
C LEU A 139 -15.67 26.63 -1.32
N LYS A 140 -15.36 27.77 -1.95
CA LYS A 140 -14.14 28.54 -1.66
C LYS A 140 -14.10 29.11 -0.24
N GLU A 141 -15.25 29.25 0.42
CA GLU A 141 -15.30 29.69 1.82
C GLU A 141 -14.75 28.62 2.76
N ASP A 142 -14.93 27.34 2.43
CA ASP A 142 -14.56 26.23 3.30
C ASP A 142 -13.41 25.37 2.75
N VAL A 143 -13.09 25.46 1.46
CA VAL A 143 -12.09 24.64 0.76
C VAL A 143 -11.05 25.54 0.11
N MET A 144 -9.80 25.39 0.54
CA MET A 144 -8.65 26.12 -0.01
C MET A 144 -7.97 25.36 -1.14
N ARG A 145 -7.88 24.03 -1.04
CA ARG A 145 -7.20 23.15 -2.01
C ARG A 145 -7.90 21.81 -2.10
N VAL A 146 -7.73 21.15 -3.24
CA VAL A 146 -8.12 19.76 -3.47
C VAL A 146 -6.89 19.01 -3.98
N ALA A 147 -6.70 17.79 -3.52
CA ALA A 147 -5.67 16.87 -3.97
C ALA A 147 -6.31 15.53 -4.32
N VAL A 148 -5.93 14.98 -5.47
CA VAL A 148 -6.38 13.69 -5.95
C VAL A 148 -5.19 12.74 -5.88
N PHE A 149 -5.39 11.59 -5.25
CA PHE A 149 -4.38 10.56 -5.11
C PHE A 149 -4.83 9.31 -5.82
N ALA A 150 -3.89 8.57 -6.39
CA ALA A 150 -4.14 7.28 -7.01
C ALA A 150 -3.08 6.26 -6.60
N ILE A 151 -3.50 5.03 -6.36
CA ILE A 151 -2.64 3.92 -5.97
C ILE A 151 -2.92 2.73 -6.89
N GLU A 152 -1.89 2.15 -7.50
CA GLU A 152 -2.05 0.91 -8.28
C GLU A 152 -2.37 -0.27 -7.37
N MET A 153 -3.43 -0.99 -7.71
CA MET A 153 -3.94 -2.17 -7.01
C MET A 153 -4.08 -3.33 -7.99
N CYS A 154 -3.92 -4.55 -7.49
CA CYS A 154 -4.30 -5.78 -8.17
C CYS A 154 -5.51 -6.39 -7.47
N PHE A 155 -6.49 -6.81 -8.26
CA PHE A 155 -7.59 -7.58 -7.74
C PHE A 155 -7.09 -8.99 -7.35
N VAL A 156 -7.66 -9.55 -6.29
CA VAL A 156 -7.42 -10.91 -5.81
C VAL A 156 -8.80 -11.57 -5.73
N PRO A 157 -9.12 -12.50 -6.64
CA PRO A 157 -10.44 -13.10 -6.70
C PRO A 157 -10.79 -13.94 -5.47
N GLU A 158 -12.09 -14.01 -5.19
CA GLU A 158 -12.63 -14.94 -4.21
C GLU A 158 -12.26 -16.38 -4.55
N GLY A 159 -11.98 -17.18 -3.53
CA GLY A 159 -11.99 -18.63 -3.64
C GLY A 159 -10.94 -19.32 -2.80
N ASP A 160 -10.95 -20.64 -2.89
CA ASP A 160 -10.06 -21.52 -2.15
C ASP A 160 -8.58 -21.17 -2.35
N TYR A 161 -7.79 -21.38 -1.29
CA TYR A 161 -6.34 -21.30 -1.33
C TYR A 161 -5.73 -22.10 -0.18
N TYR A 162 -4.40 -22.13 -0.12
CA TYR A 162 -3.68 -22.81 0.94
C TYR A 162 -2.87 -21.83 1.79
N LEU A 163 -2.77 -22.14 3.09
CA LEU A 163 -1.84 -21.58 4.04
C LEU A 163 -0.75 -22.60 4.37
N GLY A 164 0.48 -22.14 4.54
CA GLY A 164 1.63 -23.01 4.79
C GLY A 164 2.16 -23.68 3.53
N ASP A 165 3.38 -24.21 3.63
CA ASP A 165 4.13 -24.84 2.53
C ASP A 165 4.65 -26.25 2.88
N GLY A 166 4.56 -26.63 4.15
CA GLY A 166 5.11 -27.87 4.69
C GLY A 166 6.64 -27.97 4.75
N HIS A 167 7.32 -26.84 4.54
CA HIS A 167 8.78 -26.72 4.61
C HIS A 167 9.20 -25.77 5.73
N SER A 168 8.65 -24.56 5.73
CA SER A 168 8.98 -23.52 6.69
C SER A 168 8.67 -23.94 8.12
N ALA A 169 9.63 -23.75 9.03
CA ALA A 169 9.51 -24.17 10.43
C ALA A 169 8.48 -23.32 11.21
N ALA A 170 8.47 -22.01 10.95
CA ALA A 170 7.45 -21.09 11.43
C ALA A 170 6.46 -20.87 10.28
N SER A 171 5.33 -21.57 10.29
CA SER A 171 4.33 -21.52 9.21
C SER A 171 2.96 -21.96 9.70
N PHE A 172 1.92 -21.65 8.94
CA PHE A 172 0.59 -22.24 9.16
C PHE A 172 0.57 -23.71 8.78
N ARG A 173 -0.21 -24.53 9.51
CA ARG A 173 -0.25 -25.98 9.32
C ARG A 173 -1.51 -26.62 9.89
N LYS A 174 -1.80 -27.85 9.45
CA LYS A 174 -2.82 -28.71 10.05
C LYS A 174 -2.33 -29.31 11.38
N VAL A 175 -3.26 -29.97 12.07
CA VAL A 175 -3.00 -30.77 13.28
C VAL A 175 -1.94 -31.84 13.00
N ASP A 176 -0.97 -31.97 13.92
CA ASP A 176 0.05 -33.04 14.03
C ASP A 176 1.03 -33.26 12.86
N SER A 177 1.09 -32.36 11.87
CA SER A 177 2.06 -32.40 10.78
C SER A 177 2.33 -31.00 10.21
N ASN A 178 3.50 -30.77 9.60
CA ASN A 178 3.76 -29.58 8.80
C ASN A 178 3.04 -29.70 7.44
N THR A 179 1.71 -29.85 7.45
CA THR A 179 0.89 -30.00 6.24
C THR A 179 0.16 -28.70 5.97
N PRO A 180 0.19 -28.15 4.75
CA PRO A 180 -0.59 -26.97 4.40
C PRO A 180 -2.10 -27.09 4.67
N VAL A 181 -2.71 -25.98 5.05
CA VAL A 181 -4.14 -25.88 5.37
C VAL A 181 -4.88 -25.26 4.21
N LYS A 182 -5.91 -25.93 3.70
CA LYS A 182 -6.79 -25.35 2.67
C LYS A 182 -7.86 -24.50 3.33
N ILE A 183 -7.89 -23.20 3.03
CA ILE A 183 -8.99 -22.32 3.40
C ILE A 183 -10.05 -22.42 2.29
N SER A 184 -11.28 -22.68 2.70
CA SER A 184 -12.47 -22.81 1.86
C SER A 184 -13.70 -22.37 2.66
N ASN A 185 -14.91 -22.48 2.09
CA ASN A 185 -16.14 -22.24 2.85
C ASN A 185 -16.36 -23.22 4.01
N ASN A 186 -15.77 -24.41 3.93
CA ASN A 186 -15.87 -25.40 5.00
C ASN A 186 -14.92 -25.04 6.15
N PRO A 187 -15.38 -25.16 7.42
CA PRO A 187 -14.55 -24.89 8.58
C PRO A 187 -13.35 -25.84 8.63
N VAL A 188 -12.19 -25.28 8.96
CA VAL A 188 -10.93 -26.02 9.14
C VAL A 188 -10.17 -25.49 10.34
N VAL A 189 -9.53 -26.37 11.10
CA VAL A 189 -8.65 -25.97 12.20
C VAL A 189 -7.30 -25.54 11.63
N VAL A 190 -6.95 -24.27 11.83
CA VAL A 190 -5.64 -23.70 11.51
C VAL A 190 -4.76 -23.70 12.74
N ARG A 191 -3.55 -24.23 12.61
CA ARG A 191 -2.47 -24.13 13.61
C ARG A 191 -1.27 -23.40 13.02
N ALA A 192 -0.29 -23.10 13.86
CA ALA A 192 0.99 -22.57 13.43
C ALA A 192 2.19 -23.21 14.16
N GLY A 193 3.36 -23.15 13.51
CA GLY A 193 4.67 -23.36 14.13
C GLY A 193 5.40 -22.05 14.42
N GLY A 194 6.58 -22.12 15.07
CA GLY A 194 7.47 -20.97 15.20
C GLY A 194 7.38 -20.14 16.50
N GLY A 195 6.81 -20.67 17.59
CA GLY A 195 6.75 -19.97 18.89
C GLY A 195 5.37 -19.41 19.26
N ASP A 196 4.37 -19.60 18.38
CA ASP A 196 2.97 -19.23 18.61
C ASP A 196 2.25 -20.30 19.47
N ASN A 197 2.50 -20.27 20.78
CA ASN A 197 2.04 -21.32 21.71
C ASN A 197 0.52 -21.46 21.78
N ALA A 198 -0.23 -20.39 21.49
CA ALA A 198 -1.69 -20.41 21.47
C ALA A 198 -2.21 -21.22 20.27
N LEU A 199 -1.65 -21.00 19.06
CA LEU A 199 -2.04 -21.73 17.86
C LEU A 199 -1.45 -23.15 17.78
N ALA A 200 -0.30 -23.40 18.38
CA ALA A 200 0.40 -24.68 18.24
C ALA A 200 -0.35 -25.87 18.86
N ASN A 201 -1.04 -25.65 19.98
CA ASN A 201 -1.62 -26.74 20.79
C ASN A 201 -3.09 -27.01 20.46
N VAL A 202 -3.92 -25.97 20.42
CA VAL A 202 -5.37 -26.12 20.23
C VAL A 202 -5.70 -25.95 18.75
N GLY A 203 -5.21 -24.86 18.15
CA GLY A 203 -5.66 -24.41 16.83
C GLY A 203 -6.99 -23.69 16.88
N ILE A 204 -7.32 -23.01 15.79
CA ILE A 204 -8.50 -22.15 15.69
C ILE A 204 -9.28 -22.53 14.44
N THR A 205 -10.60 -22.67 14.58
CA THR A 205 -11.47 -22.98 13.45
C THR A 205 -11.67 -21.73 12.60
N VAL A 206 -11.43 -21.89 11.29
CA VAL A 206 -11.61 -20.83 10.31
C VAL A 206 -12.47 -21.35 9.17
N SER A 207 -13.47 -20.55 8.79
CA SER A 207 -14.18 -20.69 7.52
C SER A 207 -13.91 -19.45 6.66
N GLY A 208 -13.73 -19.65 5.36
CA GLY A 208 -13.51 -18.58 4.40
C GLY A 208 -14.60 -17.51 4.44
N THR A 209 -15.88 -17.91 4.54
CA THR A 209 -17.02 -16.98 4.51
C THR A 209 -17.50 -16.55 5.89
N GLU A 210 -17.43 -17.45 6.87
CA GLU A 210 -17.99 -17.23 8.21
C GLU A 210 -16.97 -16.65 9.21
N GLY A 211 -15.68 -16.58 8.86
CA GLY A 211 -14.65 -15.97 9.69
C GLY A 211 -14.02 -16.93 10.70
N ILE A 212 -13.76 -16.45 11.92
CA ILE A 212 -13.02 -17.17 12.97
C ILE A 212 -13.95 -17.61 14.11
N ASP A 213 -13.79 -18.87 14.53
CA ASP A 213 -14.28 -19.45 15.79
C ASP A 213 -13.04 -19.75 16.67
N TYR A 214 -12.77 -18.89 17.67
CA TYR A 214 -11.51 -18.97 18.44
C TYR A 214 -11.57 -19.96 19.60
N ASN A 215 -12.77 -20.33 20.06
CA ASN A 215 -12.96 -21.26 21.18
C ASN A 215 -13.35 -22.67 20.73
N ASN A 216 -13.58 -22.86 19.42
CA ASN A 216 -14.01 -24.09 18.76
C ASN A 216 -15.34 -24.63 19.32
N ASP A 217 -16.28 -23.75 19.68
CA ASP A 217 -17.60 -24.13 20.19
C ASP A 217 -18.67 -24.28 19.09
N GLY A 218 -18.32 -23.98 17.83
CA GLY A 218 -19.20 -24.03 16.67
C GLY A 218 -19.88 -22.69 16.34
N SER A 219 -19.62 -21.62 17.11
CA SER A 219 -20.04 -20.26 16.82
C SER A 219 -18.86 -19.41 16.34
N TYR A 220 -19.07 -18.64 15.27
CA TYR A 220 -18.04 -17.73 14.75
C TYR A 220 -18.00 -16.43 15.56
N ASP A 221 -16.99 -16.31 16.42
CA ASP A 221 -16.78 -15.13 17.25
C ASP A 221 -16.40 -13.86 16.46
N ASN A 222 -15.71 -14.03 15.34
CA ASN A 222 -15.34 -12.93 14.46
C ASN A 222 -15.68 -13.22 13.00
N PRO A 223 -16.91 -12.91 12.56
CA PRO A 223 -17.34 -13.14 11.18
C PRO A 223 -16.79 -12.13 10.18
N TYR A 224 -16.10 -11.09 10.65
CA TYR A 224 -15.53 -10.04 9.82
C TYR A 224 -14.02 -10.17 9.63
N TYR A 225 -13.40 -11.19 10.22
CA TYR A 225 -11.96 -11.38 10.04
C TYR A 225 -11.63 -11.61 8.54
N PRO A 226 -10.68 -10.88 7.96
CA PRO A 226 -10.26 -11.10 6.58
C PRO A 226 -9.46 -12.40 6.46
N THR A 227 -10.17 -13.48 6.15
CA THR A 227 -9.59 -14.82 5.95
C THR A 227 -8.89 -14.99 4.60
N GLY A 228 -8.83 -13.96 3.75
CA GLY A 228 -8.29 -14.06 2.39
C GLY A 228 -9.12 -14.90 1.41
N TYR A 229 -10.28 -15.43 1.84
CA TYR A 229 -11.18 -16.18 0.96
C TYR A 229 -11.98 -15.26 0.04
N LYS A 230 -12.66 -14.24 0.60
CA LYS A 230 -13.43 -13.25 -0.17
C LYS A 230 -12.50 -12.41 -1.04
N SER A 231 -13.02 -11.86 -2.14
CA SER A 231 -12.22 -10.99 -3.01
C SER A 231 -11.77 -9.72 -2.30
N PHE A 232 -10.60 -9.23 -2.71
CA PHE A 232 -10.04 -7.97 -2.23
C PHE A 232 -9.11 -7.38 -3.28
N TYR A 233 -8.76 -6.11 -3.13
CA TYR A 233 -7.69 -5.47 -3.86
C TYR A 233 -6.45 -5.36 -2.97
N CYS A 234 -5.29 -5.68 -3.50
CA CYS A 234 -4.01 -5.47 -2.85
C CYS A 234 -3.22 -4.41 -3.60
N MET A 235 -2.55 -3.50 -2.89
CA MET A 235 -1.61 -2.59 -3.54
C MET A 235 -0.61 -3.41 -4.37
N LYS A 236 -0.45 -3.04 -5.64
CA LYS A 236 0.44 -3.73 -6.60
C LYS A 236 1.90 -3.63 -6.16
N TYR A 237 2.23 -2.56 -5.44
CA TYR A 237 3.55 -2.19 -4.95
C TYR A 237 3.55 -1.89 -3.45
N GLU A 238 4.71 -2.01 -2.81
CA GLU A 238 4.95 -1.44 -1.48
C GLU A 238 4.69 0.08 -1.50
N ILE A 239 4.44 0.69 -0.35
CA ILE A 239 4.37 2.16 -0.26
C ILE A 239 5.70 2.74 -0.75
N SER A 240 5.65 3.61 -1.75
CA SER A 240 6.82 4.36 -2.23
C SER A 240 7.12 5.59 -1.36
N GLN A 241 8.35 6.12 -1.44
CA GLN A 241 8.74 7.32 -0.69
C GLN A 241 7.89 8.53 -1.07
N GLU A 242 7.56 8.71 -2.35
CA GLU A 242 6.67 9.77 -2.82
C GLU A 242 5.27 9.66 -2.23
N GLN A 243 4.68 8.46 -2.25
CA GLN A 243 3.38 8.22 -1.62
C GLN A 243 3.40 8.55 -0.13
N TYR A 244 4.49 8.23 0.58
CA TYR A 244 4.61 8.57 1.99
C TYR A 244 4.83 10.07 2.22
N VAL A 245 5.57 10.75 1.34
CA VAL A 245 5.72 12.22 1.35
C VAL A 245 4.38 12.92 1.15
N ASP A 246 3.57 12.46 0.19
CA ASP A 246 2.22 12.96 -0.06
C ASP A 246 1.33 12.81 1.19
N PHE A 247 1.39 11.65 1.83
CA PHE A 247 0.74 11.43 3.12
C PHE A 247 1.22 12.45 4.16
N LEU A 248 2.53 12.56 4.43
CA LEU A 248 3.10 13.48 5.41
C LEU A 248 2.72 14.95 5.15
N ASN A 249 2.65 15.36 3.88
CA ASN A 249 2.32 16.72 3.46
C ASN A 249 0.82 17.06 3.59
N THR A 250 -0.01 16.08 3.94
CA THR A 250 -1.43 16.30 4.29
C THR A 250 -1.73 16.17 5.78
N LEU A 251 -0.69 16.08 6.62
CA LEU A 251 -0.83 15.98 8.07
C LEU A 251 -0.60 17.32 8.78
N THR A 252 -1.17 17.46 9.96
CA THR A 252 -0.81 18.54 10.89
C THR A 252 0.61 18.36 11.42
N ARG A 253 1.23 19.43 11.94
CA ARG A 253 2.59 19.38 12.49
C ARG A 253 2.78 18.31 13.58
N VAL A 254 1.78 18.15 14.45
CA VAL A 254 1.80 17.14 15.53
C VAL A 254 1.72 15.72 14.95
N GLN A 255 0.88 15.52 13.94
CA GLN A 255 0.77 14.25 13.24
C GLN A 255 2.08 13.93 12.49
N GLN A 256 2.66 14.88 11.77
CA GLN A 256 3.97 14.74 11.09
C GLN A 256 5.06 14.30 12.07
N ALA A 257 5.19 14.98 13.21
CA ALA A 257 6.20 14.66 14.23
C ALA A 257 6.07 13.22 14.76
N SER A 258 4.85 12.68 14.76
CA SER A 258 4.57 11.31 15.20
C SER A 258 4.86 10.27 14.11
N ARG A 259 5.04 10.67 12.85
CA ARG A 259 5.23 9.80 11.66
C ARG A 259 6.66 9.82 11.09
N ILE A 260 7.58 10.56 11.72
CA ILE A 260 9.01 10.61 11.34
C ILE A 260 9.91 10.25 12.54
N SER A 261 11.23 10.24 12.35
CA SER A 261 12.23 10.06 13.42
C SER A 261 12.84 11.38 13.91
N THR A 262 12.98 12.37 13.02
CA THR A 262 13.55 13.68 13.40
C THR A 262 12.58 14.46 14.29
N MET A 263 13.09 14.97 15.41
CA MET A 263 12.30 15.83 16.31
C MET A 263 12.08 17.21 15.69
N ILE A 264 10.85 17.49 15.26
CA ILE A 264 10.48 18.77 14.63
C ILE A 264 9.69 19.69 15.56
N MET A 265 9.05 19.20 16.63
CA MET A 265 8.21 20.06 17.47
C MET A 265 9.03 21.16 18.18
N GLY A 266 8.57 22.41 18.09
CA GLY A 266 9.23 23.56 18.70
C GLY A 266 10.59 23.92 18.11
N LYS A 267 10.89 23.48 16.88
CA LYS A 267 12.15 23.76 16.18
C LYS A 267 11.93 24.71 15.02
N SER A 268 12.85 25.66 14.84
CA SER A 268 12.98 26.51 13.65
C SER A 268 14.19 26.15 12.78
N ASN A 269 15.09 25.29 13.28
CA ASN A 269 16.24 24.79 12.55
C ASN A 269 16.43 23.29 12.82
N ILE A 270 16.75 22.54 11.76
CA ILE A 270 16.95 21.08 11.76
C ILE A 270 18.30 20.77 11.12
N THR A 271 19.18 20.11 11.88
CA THR A 271 20.44 19.56 11.36
C THR A 271 20.22 18.22 10.68
N ASN A 272 19.38 17.38 11.27
CA ASN A 272 19.08 16.03 10.80
C ASN A 272 17.93 16.06 9.79
N THR A 273 18.23 16.55 8.59
CA THR A 273 17.23 16.82 7.56
C THR A 273 16.65 15.58 6.89
N PHE A 274 17.29 14.40 6.99
CA PHE A 274 16.70 13.12 6.57
C PHE A 274 15.82 12.58 7.68
N VAL A 275 14.51 12.72 7.49
CA VAL A 275 13.58 12.77 8.63
C VAL A 275 13.16 11.40 9.13
N MET A 276 13.26 10.36 8.30
CA MET A 276 12.91 9.00 8.69
C MET A 276 14.01 8.33 9.52
N THR A 277 15.24 8.83 9.40
CA THR A 277 16.45 8.24 9.99
C THR A 277 17.05 9.11 11.10
N ASN A 278 16.61 10.37 11.22
CA ASN A 278 17.18 11.36 12.13
C ASN A 278 18.69 11.54 11.91
N THR A 279 19.08 11.71 10.64
CA THR A 279 20.47 11.92 10.22
C THR A 279 20.63 13.14 9.31
N SER A 280 21.86 13.65 9.22
CA SER A 280 22.21 14.76 8.32
C SER A 280 22.52 14.32 6.88
N ALA A 281 22.74 13.02 6.67
CA ALA A 281 22.96 12.40 5.36
C ALA A 281 22.00 11.22 5.15
N MET A 282 21.68 10.92 3.90
CA MET A 282 20.81 9.79 3.52
C MET A 282 21.37 8.47 4.08
N GLN A 283 20.49 7.64 4.65
CA GLN A 283 20.82 6.28 5.10
C GLN A 283 19.90 5.28 4.41
N ASN A 284 20.47 4.14 3.99
CA ASN A 284 19.72 3.03 3.41
C ASN A 284 18.70 3.47 2.34
N ARG A 285 19.11 4.44 1.50
CA ARG A 285 18.33 4.99 0.39
C ARG A 285 17.01 5.67 0.77
N ASN A 286 16.82 6.00 2.05
CA ASN A 286 15.69 6.82 2.47
C ASN A 286 15.97 8.29 2.18
N ALA A 287 15.36 8.82 1.12
CA ALA A 287 15.57 10.16 0.59
C ALA A 287 14.58 11.19 1.15
N ILE A 288 13.68 10.80 2.07
CA ILE A 288 12.66 11.71 2.61
C ILE A 288 13.33 12.77 3.49
N ARG A 289 13.25 14.02 3.02
CA ARG A 289 13.96 15.17 3.57
C ARG A 289 13.01 16.32 3.91
N CYS A 290 13.44 17.17 4.85
CA CYS A 290 12.87 18.51 5.05
C CYS A 290 13.95 19.59 4.91
N ARG A 291 13.55 20.86 4.74
CA ARG A 291 14.51 21.98 4.78
C ARG A 291 15.15 22.10 6.17
N SER A 292 16.38 22.65 6.22
CA SER A 292 17.06 22.92 7.49
C SER A 292 16.39 24.06 8.26
N GLN A 293 16.04 25.16 7.58
CA GLN A 293 15.24 26.24 8.14
C GLN A 293 13.75 25.91 7.97
N ILE A 294 13.02 25.92 9.07
CA ILE A 294 11.62 25.50 9.11
C ILE A 294 10.75 26.43 9.94
N ASP A 295 9.45 26.42 9.65
CA ASP A 295 8.46 27.06 10.52
C ASP A 295 8.35 26.30 11.85
N SER A 296 8.26 27.05 12.95
CA SER A 296 8.23 26.52 14.31
C SER A 296 6.85 26.00 14.74
N VAL A 297 5.79 26.32 14.00
CA VAL A 297 4.40 26.00 14.34
C VAL A 297 3.68 25.28 13.19
N LEU A 298 3.85 25.75 11.95
CA LEU A 298 3.12 25.23 10.79
C LEU A 298 3.59 23.82 10.37
N PRO A 299 2.72 23.04 9.70
CA PRO A 299 3.14 21.80 9.05
C PRO A 299 4.31 22.04 8.09
N LEU A 300 5.22 21.08 8.04
CA LEU A 300 6.35 21.09 7.11
C LEU A 300 5.94 20.59 5.73
N VAL A 301 6.73 20.99 4.73
CA VAL A 301 6.77 20.34 3.43
C VAL A 301 7.96 19.39 3.42
N PHE A 302 7.68 18.10 3.24
CA PHE A 302 8.64 17.07 2.97
C PHE A 302 8.77 16.83 1.47
N TYR A 303 9.92 16.33 1.05
CA TYR A 303 10.25 16.02 -0.33
C TYR A 303 11.28 14.89 -0.37
N CYS A 304 11.43 14.25 -1.52
CA CYS A 304 12.53 13.32 -1.76
C CYS A 304 13.74 14.11 -2.27
N ASP A 305 14.94 13.72 -1.83
CA ASP A 305 16.23 14.31 -2.22
C ASP A 305 17.34 13.26 -2.11
N TYR A 306 17.45 12.41 -3.14
CA TYR A 306 18.39 11.28 -3.17
C TYR A 306 19.81 11.76 -3.47
N ASN A 307 19.95 12.80 -4.29
CA ASN A 307 21.23 13.38 -4.67
C ASN A 307 21.83 14.28 -3.56
N GLN A 308 21.03 14.64 -2.56
CA GLN A 308 21.37 15.42 -1.35
C GLN A 308 21.72 16.88 -1.62
N ASN A 309 21.30 17.45 -2.74
CA ASN A 309 21.60 18.84 -3.12
C ASN A 309 20.64 19.86 -2.47
N GLY A 310 19.52 19.41 -1.90
CA GLY A 310 18.51 20.26 -1.24
C GLY A 310 17.44 20.83 -2.17
N GLU A 311 17.45 20.46 -3.45
CA GLU A 311 16.38 20.76 -4.39
C GLU A 311 15.26 19.71 -4.28
N PRO A 312 13.99 20.11 -4.11
CA PRO A 312 12.91 19.15 -3.89
C PRO A 312 12.49 18.37 -5.14
N ASN A 313 12.40 17.05 -5.01
CA ASN A 313 11.71 16.14 -5.95
C ASN A 313 12.20 16.27 -7.41
N GLU A 314 13.51 16.42 -7.63
CA GLU A 314 14.09 16.39 -8.95
C GLU A 314 13.97 14.99 -9.57
N ASP A 315 14.21 14.91 -10.88
CA ASP A 315 14.39 13.62 -11.53
C ASP A 315 15.51 12.85 -10.80
N CYS A 316 15.24 11.59 -10.48
CA CYS A 316 16.15 10.72 -9.74
C CYS A 316 16.33 10.99 -8.24
N ASP A 317 15.38 11.67 -7.60
CA ASP A 317 15.40 11.86 -6.15
C ASP A 317 14.81 10.71 -5.32
N GLY A 318 14.60 9.55 -5.91
CA GLY A 318 14.21 8.34 -5.18
C GLY A 318 12.75 8.30 -4.78
N GLN A 319 11.90 9.10 -5.45
CA GLN A 319 10.44 9.12 -5.30
C GLN A 319 9.85 7.71 -5.30
N ASN A 320 10.31 6.86 -6.22
CA ASN A 320 9.73 5.54 -6.46
C ASN A 320 10.39 4.41 -5.68
N ILE A 321 11.42 4.70 -4.87
CA ILE A 321 12.02 3.73 -3.94
C ILE A 321 10.97 3.29 -2.92
N ALA A 322 10.96 2.00 -2.57
CA ALA A 322 10.08 1.51 -1.51
C ALA A 322 10.41 2.22 -0.19
N CYS A 323 9.40 2.74 0.48
CA CYS A 323 9.57 3.52 1.70
C CYS A 323 9.91 2.60 2.87
N ASN A 324 11.20 2.53 3.21
CA ASN A 324 11.67 1.88 4.42
C ASN A 324 11.51 2.77 5.66
N TYR A 325 11.87 2.24 6.84
CA TYR A 325 11.73 2.90 8.14
C TYR A 325 10.27 3.18 8.55
N LEU A 326 9.32 2.43 8.00
CA LEU A 326 7.92 2.50 8.41
C LEU A 326 7.68 1.62 9.63
N LYS A 327 7.15 2.21 10.70
CA LYS A 327 6.58 1.44 11.80
C LYS A 327 5.24 0.84 11.36
N PHE A 328 4.80 -0.22 12.00
CA PHE A 328 3.46 -0.78 11.74
C PHE A 328 2.35 0.28 11.82
N GLN A 329 2.44 1.15 12.83
CA GLN A 329 1.50 2.26 13.02
C GLN A 329 1.59 3.33 11.93
N ASP A 330 2.73 3.51 11.28
CA ASP A 330 2.83 4.43 10.13
C ASP A 330 2.01 3.87 8.98
N GLY A 331 2.12 2.56 8.74
CA GLY A 331 1.30 1.85 7.76
C GLY A 331 -0.20 1.90 8.06
N LEU A 332 -0.61 1.74 9.32
CA LEU A 332 -2.03 1.89 9.70
C LEU A 332 -2.57 3.30 9.43
N GLN A 333 -1.80 4.34 9.77
CA GLN A 333 -2.21 5.72 9.53
C GLN A 333 -2.21 6.08 8.04
N TYR A 334 -1.26 5.55 7.27
CA TYR A 334 -1.27 5.67 5.81
C TYR A 334 -2.50 4.97 5.20
N ALA A 335 -2.79 3.74 5.64
CA ALA A 335 -3.96 2.99 5.19
C ALA A 335 -5.26 3.74 5.49
N ALA A 336 -5.43 4.24 6.72
CA ALA A 336 -6.60 5.06 7.09
C ALA A 336 -6.69 6.35 6.26
N TRP A 337 -5.55 7.01 5.99
CA TRP A 337 -5.49 8.18 5.13
C TRP A 337 -5.95 7.86 3.71
N ALA A 338 -5.48 6.75 3.13
CA ALA A 338 -5.81 6.32 1.78
C ALA A 338 -7.21 5.67 1.67
N GLY A 339 -7.93 5.43 2.78
CA GLY A 339 -9.16 4.65 2.76
C GLY A 339 -8.92 3.17 2.42
N LEU A 340 -7.77 2.63 2.84
CA LEU A 340 -7.37 1.23 2.71
C LEU A 340 -7.30 0.59 4.10
N ARG A 341 -6.77 -0.64 4.21
CA ARG A 341 -6.51 -1.35 5.46
C ARG A 341 -5.21 -2.16 5.41
N PRO A 342 -4.62 -2.56 6.54
CA PRO A 342 -3.56 -3.58 6.55
C PRO A 342 -4.11 -4.90 6.02
N MET A 343 -3.21 -5.70 5.45
CA MET A 343 -3.52 -7.08 5.11
C MET A 343 -3.38 -7.99 6.35
N THR A 344 -4.15 -9.07 6.39
CA THR A 344 -3.87 -10.17 7.33
C THR A 344 -2.77 -11.08 6.77
N GLU A 345 -2.13 -11.88 7.63
CA GLU A 345 -1.20 -12.92 7.14
C GLU A 345 -1.87 -13.92 6.19
N PHE A 346 -3.19 -14.10 6.31
CA PHE A 346 -3.98 -14.97 5.46
C PHE A 346 -4.11 -14.40 4.04
N GLU A 347 -4.41 -13.11 3.96
CA GLU A 347 -4.43 -12.37 2.70
C GLU A 347 -3.05 -12.26 2.08
N PHE A 348 -1.98 -12.13 2.86
CA PHE A 348 -0.61 -12.16 2.35
C PHE A 348 -0.33 -13.48 1.60
N GLU A 349 -0.58 -14.64 2.23
CA GLU A 349 -0.34 -15.93 1.56
C GLU A 349 -1.26 -16.14 0.34
N LYS A 350 -2.53 -15.70 0.38
CA LYS A 350 -3.42 -15.72 -0.79
C LYS A 350 -2.92 -14.82 -1.91
N ALA A 351 -2.48 -13.61 -1.59
CA ALA A 351 -1.98 -12.60 -2.52
C ALA A 351 -0.70 -13.08 -3.22
N CYS A 352 0.12 -13.89 -2.56
CA CYS A 352 1.28 -14.53 -3.14
C CYS A 352 0.93 -15.75 -4.00
N ARG A 353 0.32 -16.77 -3.37
CA ARG A 353 0.21 -18.13 -3.92
C ARG A 353 -0.92 -18.28 -4.94
N GLY A 354 -2.05 -17.62 -4.71
CA GLY A 354 -3.27 -17.85 -5.48
C GLY A 354 -3.94 -19.19 -5.16
N THR A 355 -4.40 -19.91 -6.19
CA THR A 355 -5.14 -21.18 -6.08
C THR A 355 -4.33 -22.47 -6.24
N PRO A 356 -3.10 -22.49 -6.81
CA PRO A 356 -2.29 -23.71 -6.88
C PRO A 356 -2.01 -24.35 -5.51
N ASN A 357 -1.67 -25.65 -5.56
CA ASN A 357 -1.15 -26.35 -4.39
C ASN A 357 0.20 -25.73 -3.97
N PRO A 358 0.49 -25.63 -2.66
CA PRO A 358 1.76 -25.09 -2.19
C PRO A 358 2.95 -25.89 -2.70
N VAL A 359 3.99 -25.17 -3.12
CA VAL A 359 5.31 -25.73 -3.35
C VAL A 359 6.15 -25.50 -2.09
N ALA A 360 6.82 -26.55 -1.62
CA ALA A 360 7.67 -26.50 -0.43
C ALA A 360 8.79 -25.45 -0.58
N GLY A 361 8.82 -24.45 0.31
CA GLY A 361 9.83 -23.40 0.31
C GLY A 361 9.68 -22.39 -0.83
N GLU A 362 8.48 -22.20 -1.36
CA GLU A 362 8.24 -21.30 -2.48
C GLU A 362 8.28 -19.81 -2.11
N TYR A 363 8.78 -19.01 -3.04
CA TYR A 363 8.69 -17.56 -3.04
C TYR A 363 7.44 -17.10 -3.79
N ALA A 364 7.18 -15.79 -3.78
CA ALA A 364 6.00 -15.16 -4.39
C ALA A 364 5.67 -15.66 -5.81
N TRP A 365 6.68 -15.97 -6.63
CA TRP A 365 6.49 -16.46 -8.00
C TRP A 365 6.20 -17.96 -8.13
N GLY A 366 5.99 -18.68 -7.02
CA GLY A 366 5.55 -20.08 -7.00
C GLY A 366 6.65 -21.09 -7.33
N ASP A 367 7.91 -20.74 -7.09
CA ASP A 367 9.08 -21.62 -7.21
C ASP A 367 9.97 -21.45 -5.97
N ASN A 368 10.82 -22.44 -5.68
CA ASN A 368 11.78 -22.44 -4.57
C ASN A 368 13.20 -22.00 -4.97
N ALA A 369 13.40 -21.64 -6.24
CA ALA A 369 14.61 -21.00 -6.72
C ALA A 369 14.46 -19.47 -6.71
N ARG A 370 15.46 -18.76 -6.17
CA ARG A 370 15.55 -17.29 -6.19
C ARG A 370 16.87 -16.83 -6.82
N SER A 371 16.82 -15.71 -7.53
CA SER A 371 17.99 -15.06 -8.11
C SER A 371 18.12 -13.64 -7.60
N GLN A 372 19.26 -13.37 -6.96
CA GLN A 372 19.58 -12.04 -6.44
C GLN A 372 19.70 -11.03 -7.59
N SER A 373 19.21 -9.80 -7.37
CA SER A 373 19.47 -8.66 -8.25
C SER A 373 20.97 -8.31 -8.30
N ILE A 374 21.53 -8.20 -9.51
CA ILE A 374 22.95 -7.90 -9.76
C ILE A 374 23.15 -6.66 -10.64
N ASN A 375 24.27 -5.96 -10.45
CA ASN A 375 24.66 -4.74 -11.18
C ASN A 375 23.54 -3.70 -11.33
N PRO A 376 22.95 -3.23 -10.22
CA PRO A 376 21.94 -2.20 -10.29
C PRO A 376 22.52 -0.85 -10.77
N GLY A 377 21.71 -0.08 -11.49
CA GLY A 377 22.09 1.20 -12.11
C GLY A 377 20.93 2.20 -12.13
N ASN A 378 21.23 3.45 -12.50
CA ASN A 378 20.26 4.58 -12.49
C ASN A 378 19.56 4.76 -11.13
N PHE A 379 20.34 4.76 -10.06
CA PHE A 379 19.79 4.87 -8.71
C PHE A 379 18.99 6.15 -8.48
N GLY A 380 17.91 6.02 -7.70
CA GLY A 380 16.99 7.12 -7.41
C GLY A 380 16.06 7.44 -8.57
N CYS A 381 16.40 7.03 -9.80
CA CYS A 381 15.62 7.29 -10.99
C CYS A 381 14.40 6.39 -11.14
N SER A 382 13.43 6.92 -11.87
CA SER A 382 12.28 6.21 -12.41
C SER A 382 12.66 4.98 -13.24
N ASN A 383 13.79 5.05 -13.95
CA ASN A 383 14.34 3.96 -14.76
C ASN A 383 15.49 3.21 -14.05
N GLU A 384 15.47 3.16 -12.71
CA GLU A 384 16.37 2.29 -11.94
C GLU A 384 16.27 0.87 -12.48
N ASN A 385 17.41 0.23 -12.70
CA ASN A 385 17.50 -1.07 -13.38
C ASN A 385 18.52 -1.97 -12.71
N PHE A 386 18.58 -3.22 -13.18
CA PHE A 386 19.53 -4.24 -12.80
C PHE A 386 19.84 -5.14 -14.01
N LEU A 387 20.93 -5.90 -13.95
CA LEU A 387 21.35 -6.78 -15.05
C LEU A 387 20.60 -8.12 -15.08
N ALA A 388 20.41 -8.74 -13.92
CA ALA A 388 19.63 -9.97 -13.76
C ALA A 388 19.16 -10.12 -12.31
N GLY A 389 18.19 -11.01 -12.09
CA GLY A 389 17.57 -11.29 -10.79
C GLY A 389 16.05 -11.14 -10.83
N ASN A 390 15.36 -11.78 -9.91
CA ASN A 390 13.91 -11.70 -9.77
C ASN A 390 13.46 -11.24 -8.39
N CYS A 391 14.39 -11.05 -7.45
CA CYS A 391 14.11 -10.44 -6.16
C CYS A 391 15.33 -9.72 -5.59
N HIS A 392 15.09 -8.79 -4.68
CA HIS A 392 16.13 -8.05 -3.99
C HIS A 392 16.28 -8.58 -2.55
N PHE A 393 17.41 -9.22 -2.28
CA PHE A 393 17.77 -9.79 -0.98
C PHE A 393 19.29 -9.84 -0.82
N GLY A 394 19.79 -10.07 0.39
CA GLY A 394 21.15 -10.58 0.61
C GLY A 394 22.32 -9.67 0.22
N HIS A 395 22.11 -8.37 0.03
CA HIS A 395 23.20 -7.44 -0.22
C HIS A 395 23.91 -7.06 1.09
N GLN A 396 25.25 -7.14 1.11
CA GLN A 396 26.03 -6.67 2.26
C GLN A 396 25.91 -5.15 2.40
N ALA A 397 25.90 -4.67 3.65
CA ALA A 397 25.99 -3.25 3.94
C ALA A 397 27.27 -2.68 3.27
N GLY A 398 27.10 -1.73 2.35
CA GLY A 398 28.21 -1.00 1.70
C GLY A 398 28.32 -1.14 0.18
N THR A 399 27.73 -2.15 -0.46
CA THR A 399 27.70 -2.23 -1.94
C THR A 399 26.43 -1.58 -2.49
N TYR A 400 25.25 -1.93 -1.94
CA TYR A 400 23.94 -1.32 -2.26
C TYR A 400 23.02 -1.41 -1.01
N ALA A 401 23.15 -0.50 -0.05
CA ALA A 401 22.37 -0.56 1.19
C ALA A 401 21.02 0.16 1.05
N GLY A 402 19.91 -0.54 1.27
CA GLY A 402 18.54 0.00 1.17
C GLY A 402 17.70 -0.67 0.07
N PRO A 403 16.37 -0.46 0.08
CA PRO A 403 15.48 -1.03 -0.93
C PRO A 403 15.66 -0.38 -2.30
N PHE A 404 15.14 -1.05 -3.32
CA PHE A 404 15.01 -0.53 -4.68
C PHE A 404 13.65 0.10 -4.95
N ARG A 405 13.50 0.73 -6.12
CA ARG A 405 12.19 1.16 -6.62
C ARG A 405 11.18 0.03 -6.65
N VAL A 406 9.95 0.35 -6.30
CA VAL A 406 8.85 -0.60 -6.40
C VAL A 406 8.56 -0.93 -7.87
N GLY A 407 8.22 -2.18 -8.16
CA GLY A 407 8.02 -2.66 -9.52
C GLY A 407 9.27 -2.76 -10.39
N ILE A 408 10.47 -2.72 -9.81
CA ILE A 408 11.72 -2.79 -10.57
C ILE A 408 11.82 -4.08 -11.42
N PHE A 409 11.27 -5.19 -10.94
CA PHE A 409 11.35 -6.50 -11.62
C PHE A 409 10.33 -6.69 -12.74
N ALA A 410 9.31 -5.82 -12.83
CA ALA A 410 8.23 -5.95 -13.81
C ALA A 410 8.70 -5.74 -15.26
N GLU A 411 9.68 -4.87 -15.48
CA GLU A 411 10.09 -4.42 -16.83
C GLU A 411 10.97 -5.44 -17.57
N ILE A 412 11.82 -6.18 -16.86
CA ILE A 412 12.81 -7.10 -17.48
C ILE A 412 12.17 -8.40 -17.99
N SER A 413 10.98 -8.71 -17.51
CA SER A 413 10.49 -10.09 -17.51
C SER A 413 9.50 -10.41 -18.63
N ALA A 414 9.17 -9.43 -19.49
CA ALA A 414 8.23 -9.57 -20.61
C ALA A 414 6.86 -10.19 -20.24
N GLY A 415 6.46 -10.11 -18.96
CA GLY A 415 5.24 -10.72 -18.44
C GLY A 415 5.36 -12.16 -17.93
N ASP A 416 6.58 -12.71 -17.84
CA ASP A 416 6.85 -13.98 -17.17
C ASP A 416 6.87 -13.78 -15.64
N ARG A 417 6.02 -14.51 -14.92
CA ARG A 417 5.84 -14.41 -13.47
C ARG A 417 7.14 -14.70 -12.70
N VAL A 418 7.88 -15.73 -13.11
CA VAL A 418 9.08 -16.20 -12.39
C VAL A 418 10.22 -15.21 -12.55
N ASN A 419 10.44 -14.73 -13.77
CA ASN A 419 11.46 -13.72 -14.03
C ASN A 419 11.10 -12.38 -13.35
N ALA A 420 9.82 -12.05 -13.27
CA ALA A 420 9.34 -10.82 -12.64
C ALA A 420 9.37 -10.87 -11.11
N GLY A 421 9.56 -12.06 -10.52
CA GLY A 421 9.34 -12.26 -9.09
C GLY A 421 7.91 -11.92 -8.63
N ALA A 422 6.96 -11.90 -9.57
CA ALA A 422 5.59 -11.47 -9.34
C ALA A 422 4.78 -12.58 -8.66
N THR A 423 3.76 -12.21 -7.90
CA THR A 423 2.81 -13.19 -7.37
C THR A 423 1.96 -13.83 -8.46
N TYR A 424 1.18 -14.86 -8.10
CA TYR A 424 0.16 -15.43 -8.99
C TYR A 424 -0.82 -14.37 -9.55
N TRP A 425 -1.05 -13.30 -8.78
CA TRP A 425 -1.98 -12.21 -9.14
C TRP A 425 -1.31 -10.99 -9.79
N GLY A 426 0.01 -11.02 -10.01
CA GLY A 426 0.75 -9.90 -10.58
C GLY A 426 1.08 -8.78 -9.59
N ILE A 427 1.02 -9.07 -8.29
CA ILE A 427 1.52 -8.19 -7.23
C ILE A 427 3.04 -8.36 -7.18
N MET A 428 3.77 -7.27 -6.98
CA MET A 428 5.22 -7.25 -7.15
C MET A 428 5.92 -7.16 -5.79
N GLU A 429 7.14 -7.71 -5.70
CA GLU A 429 8.04 -7.61 -4.54
C GLU A 429 7.51 -8.20 -3.21
N MET A 430 6.60 -9.18 -3.23
CA MET A 430 6.11 -9.83 -1.99
C MET A 430 7.13 -10.82 -1.36
N SER A 431 8.27 -11.04 -2.01
CA SER A 431 9.41 -11.80 -1.49
C SER A 431 10.69 -10.99 -1.70
N GLY A 432 11.15 -10.30 -0.64
CA GLY A 432 12.32 -9.42 -0.64
C GLY A 432 11.95 -7.94 -0.68
N ASN A 433 12.94 -7.11 -0.96
CA ASN A 433 12.85 -5.64 -0.85
C ASN A 433 12.58 -5.15 0.57
N LEU A 434 11.35 -5.15 1.09
CA LEU A 434 11.08 -4.83 2.50
C LEU A 434 10.15 -5.85 3.15
N TRP A 435 10.35 -6.03 4.45
CA TRP A 435 9.37 -6.68 5.31
C TRP A 435 8.05 -5.89 5.29
N GLU A 436 6.94 -6.58 5.07
CA GLU A 436 5.61 -5.97 5.01
C GLU A 436 4.81 -6.21 6.30
N GLY A 437 4.34 -5.13 6.91
CA GLY A 437 3.49 -5.16 8.09
C GLY A 437 2.12 -5.79 7.81
N CYS A 438 1.77 -6.83 8.58
CA CYS A 438 0.49 -7.54 8.50
C CYS A 438 -0.21 -7.61 9.85
N ILE A 439 -1.53 -7.81 9.85
CA ILE A 439 -2.27 -8.26 11.03
C ILE A 439 -1.98 -9.75 11.26
N THR A 440 -1.39 -10.07 12.41
CA THR A 440 -1.06 -11.45 12.78
C THR A 440 -2.32 -12.25 13.10
N PHE A 441 -2.36 -13.52 12.70
CA PHE A 441 -3.35 -14.46 13.19
C PHE A 441 -2.95 -15.07 14.56
N GLY A 442 -1.69 -14.91 14.95
CA GLY A 442 -1.10 -15.59 16.11
C GLY A 442 -1.56 -15.09 17.47
N THR A 443 -1.87 -13.80 17.58
CA THR A 443 -2.27 -13.19 18.84
C THR A 443 -3.78 -13.01 18.93
N GLU A 444 -4.30 -12.98 20.16
CA GLU A 444 -5.71 -12.69 20.40
C GLU A 444 -6.12 -11.32 19.85
N THR A 445 -5.26 -10.31 20.02
CA THR A 445 -5.47 -8.96 19.46
C THR A 445 -5.65 -9.04 17.95
N GLY A 446 -4.72 -9.69 17.25
CA GLY A 446 -4.77 -9.87 15.80
C GLY A 446 -6.06 -10.52 15.31
N ARG A 447 -6.54 -11.57 16.00
CA ARG A 447 -7.78 -12.27 15.65
C ARG A 447 -9.06 -11.48 15.88
N LYS A 448 -9.02 -10.43 16.70
CA LYS A 448 -10.14 -9.50 16.89
C LYS A 448 -10.23 -8.44 15.78
N PHE A 449 -9.35 -8.48 14.77
CA PHE A 449 -9.38 -7.54 13.65
C PHE A 449 -10.63 -7.73 12.80
N LYS A 450 -11.30 -6.62 12.49
CA LYS A 450 -12.50 -6.58 11.64
C LYS A 450 -12.31 -5.60 10.49
N ASN A 451 -12.05 -4.35 10.83
CA ASN A 451 -11.79 -3.26 9.92
C ASN A 451 -10.94 -2.20 10.64
N LEU A 452 -10.37 -1.24 9.89
CA LEU A 452 -9.56 -0.17 10.49
C LEU A 452 -10.35 0.81 11.36
N GLN A 453 -11.64 1.01 11.09
CA GLN A 453 -12.47 2.00 11.80
C GLN A 453 -12.76 1.55 13.24
N GLU A 454 -12.81 0.24 13.47
CA GLU A 454 -12.98 -0.41 14.77
C GLU A 454 -11.64 -0.86 15.40
N TRP A 455 -10.52 -0.70 14.70
CA TRP A 455 -9.20 -1.10 15.19
C TRP A 455 -8.61 -0.02 16.11
N GLN A 456 -8.78 -0.18 17.42
CA GLN A 456 -8.42 0.82 18.43
C GLN A 456 -7.16 0.50 19.26
N PHE A 457 -6.14 -0.12 18.67
CA PHE A 457 -4.90 -0.41 19.43
C PHE A 457 -3.74 0.50 19.02
N ASP A 458 -3.33 1.37 19.94
CA ASP A 458 -2.18 2.29 19.83
C ASP A 458 -0.81 1.59 19.97
N ASN A 459 -0.74 0.27 19.81
CA ASN A 459 0.48 -0.53 20.01
C ASN A 459 0.71 -1.54 18.88
N VAL A 460 1.86 -2.21 18.92
CA VAL A 460 2.26 -3.25 17.96
C VAL A 460 1.61 -4.62 18.26
N ALA A 461 0.73 -4.71 19.26
CA ALA A 461 0.05 -5.96 19.56
C ALA A 461 -0.88 -6.32 18.40
N GLY A 462 -0.74 -7.53 17.86
CA GLY A 462 -1.49 -7.93 16.67
C GLY A 462 -0.76 -7.67 15.34
N ALA A 463 0.49 -7.22 15.36
CA ALA A 463 1.29 -7.00 14.16
C ALA A 463 2.28 -8.16 13.89
N ALA A 464 2.48 -8.47 12.62
CA ALA A 464 3.49 -9.39 12.10
C ALA A 464 4.25 -8.74 10.94
N LEU A 465 5.38 -9.33 10.55
CA LEU A 465 6.11 -9.00 9.32
C LEU A 465 6.18 -10.23 8.41
N ARG A 466 6.02 -10.00 7.10
CA ARG A 466 6.04 -11.04 6.05
C ARG A 466 6.98 -10.64 4.90
N GLY A 467 7.41 -11.62 4.09
CA GLY A 467 8.06 -11.38 2.80
C GLY A 467 9.58 -11.24 2.79
N GLY A 468 10.22 -10.94 3.93
CA GLY A 468 11.67 -10.70 3.97
C GLY A 468 12.08 -9.34 3.42
N ASP A 469 13.31 -8.90 3.66
CA ASP A 469 13.83 -7.61 3.20
C ASP A 469 15.08 -7.71 2.33
N TRP A 470 15.61 -6.56 1.92
CA TRP A 470 16.81 -6.43 1.11
C TRP A 470 18.10 -6.83 1.84
N ALA A 471 18.10 -6.77 3.17
CA ALA A 471 19.29 -6.94 4.00
C ALA A 471 19.58 -8.42 4.34
N TYR A 472 20.81 -8.66 4.82
CA TYR A 472 21.30 -9.91 5.42
C TYR A 472 21.52 -11.13 4.51
N ASN A 473 22.75 -11.67 4.59
CA ASN A 473 23.19 -12.86 3.85
C ASN A 473 24.04 -13.77 4.76
N TYR A 474 23.40 -14.43 5.72
CA TYR A 474 23.98 -15.64 6.30
C TYR A 474 23.09 -16.81 5.91
N MET A 475 23.71 -17.81 5.27
CA MET A 475 23.13 -19.05 4.73
C MET A 475 22.35 -19.91 5.75
N MET A 476 22.07 -19.41 6.96
CA MET A 476 21.31 -20.06 8.02
C MET A 476 19.81 -19.66 8.04
N TYR A 477 19.38 -18.71 7.20
CA TYR A 477 18.02 -18.11 7.24
C TYR A 477 17.35 -18.03 5.87
N ILE A 478 17.55 -19.06 5.03
CA ILE A 478 17.02 -19.08 3.65
C ILE A 478 15.50 -18.93 3.58
N ASP A 479 14.77 -19.27 4.63
CA ASP A 479 13.31 -19.34 4.59
C ASP A 479 12.61 -17.99 4.72
N TYR A 480 13.26 -16.91 5.18
CA TYR A 480 12.57 -15.66 5.57
C TYR A 480 11.80 -14.97 4.42
N TRP A 481 12.22 -15.21 3.18
CA TRP A 481 11.58 -14.64 1.98
C TRP A 481 10.48 -15.52 1.40
N THR A 482 10.31 -16.75 1.90
CA THR A 482 9.28 -17.67 1.40
C THR A 482 7.89 -17.21 1.83
N ILE A 483 6.87 -17.57 1.04
CA ILE A 483 5.48 -17.14 1.27
C ILE A 483 5.01 -17.48 2.69
N SER A 484 5.39 -18.65 3.20
CA SER A 484 4.85 -19.21 4.44
C SER A 484 5.71 -18.97 5.68
N ALA A 485 6.87 -18.34 5.56
CA ALA A 485 7.82 -18.14 6.66
C ALA A 485 7.40 -17.03 7.64
N ARG A 486 6.93 -17.41 8.84
CA ARG A 486 6.34 -16.56 9.90
C ARG A 486 7.28 -16.27 11.08
N GLN A 487 8.57 -16.07 10.84
CA GLN A 487 9.54 -15.85 11.92
C GLN A 487 9.29 -14.58 12.73
N TYR A 488 8.64 -13.58 12.12
CA TYR A 488 8.14 -12.38 12.80
C TYR A 488 6.61 -12.39 12.89
N SER A 489 6.03 -13.52 13.33
CA SER A 489 4.57 -13.64 13.56
C SER A 489 4.04 -12.75 14.67
N GLU A 490 4.92 -12.18 15.49
CA GLU A 490 4.60 -11.13 16.46
C GLU A 490 5.79 -10.19 16.58
N ILE A 491 5.57 -8.90 16.32
CA ILE A 491 6.56 -7.87 16.60
C ILE A 491 6.28 -7.22 17.95
N SER A 492 7.27 -7.22 18.84
CA SER A 492 7.14 -6.71 20.22
C SER A 492 7.69 -5.29 20.39
N TYR A 493 8.27 -4.71 19.35
CA TYR A 493 8.90 -3.39 19.37
C TYR A 493 8.43 -2.52 18.21
N ASN A 494 8.27 -1.23 18.52
CA ASN A 494 7.77 -0.22 17.60
C ASN A 494 8.92 0.67 17.08
N SER A 495 9.92 0.05 16.44
CA SER A 495 11.11 0.73 15.91
C SER A 495 11.01 0.98 14.40
N ARG A 496 11.75 1.99 13.93
CA ARG A 496 11.95 2.26 12.51
C ARG A 496 13.20 1.50 12.07
N GLU A 497 13.03 0.40 11.33
CA GLU A 497 14.15 -0.38 10.83
C GLU A 497 14.31 -0.21 9.32
N ALA A 498 15.56 -0.31 8.85
CA ALA A 498 15.91 -0.07 7.45
C ALA A 498 15.28 -1.07 6.47
N GLY A 499 14.83 -2.22 6.96
CA GLY A 499 14.15 -3.26 6.20
C GLY A 499 12.63 -3.26 6.34
N TYR A 500 12.03 -2.33 7.10
CA TYR A 500 10.58 -2.33 7.35
C TYR A 500 9.84 -1.40 6.40
N GLY A 501 8.91 -1.97 5.64
CA GLY A 501 7.98 -1.30 4.76
C GLY A 501 6.53 -1.62 5.13
N PHE A 502 5.63 -1.36 4.19
CA PHE A 502 4.22 -1.64 4.37
C PHE A 502 3.50 -1.71 3.03
N ARG A 503 2.38 -2.43 3.00
CA ARG A 503 1.47 -2.53 1.87
C ARG A 503 0.05 -2.65 2.38
N CYS A 504 -0.88 -2.02 1.68
CA CYS A 504 -2.28 -1.99 2.08
C CYS A 504 -3.15 -2.81 1.12
N VAL A 505 -4.32 -3.18 1.60
CA VAL A 505 -5.37 -3.87 0.84
C VAL A 505 -6.70 -3.13 1.06
N ARG A 506 -7.71 -3.48 0.27
CA ARG A 506 -9.09 -3.03 0.46
C ARG A 506 -10.05 -4.16 0.11
N PHE A 507 -11.16 -4.27 0.83
CA PHE A 507 -12.23 -5.18 0.43
C PHE A 507 -12.78 -4.82 -0.95
N ASP A 508 -13.25 -5.84 -1.66
CA ASP A 508 -14.11 -5.68 -2.83
C ASP A 508 -15.56 -5.56 -2.31
N ASP A 509 -16.00 -4.31 -2.08
CA ASP A 509 -17.30 -3.98 -1.45
C ASP A 509 -18.46 -3.92 -2.47
#